data_AF-A0A6N7JMR7-F1
#
_entry.id   AF-A0A6N7JMR7-F1
#
_cell.length_a   1.000
_cell.length_b   1.000
_cell.length_c   1.000
_cell.angle_alpha   90.00
_cell.angle_beta   90.00
_cell.angle_gamma   90.00
#
_symmetry.space_group_name_H-M   'P 1'
#
loop_
_entity.id
_entity.type
_entity.pdbx_description
1 polymer ?
#
loop_
_entity_poly.entity_id
_entity_poly.type
_entity_poly.pdbx_seq_one_letter_code
_entity_poly.pdbx_strand_id
1 'polypeptide(L)'
;MHRYSDLASYLNTGGKPIFFVHCVKTAGTSLNGYLTRMDGRSRIATYYIDRQYTDILLTEAAQPGFYDSHHATHLPFSVLDPILDRLDVSRFHWLVCVRDPVARQISHYRFLRKMQHLPLIQNNCIDFSSLEAFTDSMPRNSQCRFYHSSGQAADVIAFLDRLDVQVVPVEFMSAVIDNIYVQRGLPPLQEIRANRTDQEPPARDLSPTAAALIADRFAQDDLLYRTYHARIAPLMAGLGRPVPVETLQPGDDLSFLRPAVQTGNLYIFGSSGVAEQLLGRLRQAGLEPAGFIDSTRNSTLAGLPVWRADQLDSTQWQAASVLIAAEAFGPIHRVAQAQGCRHIIDAFDYAIQKEIWRV
;
A
#
# COMPACT_ATOMS: atom_id res chain seq x y z
N MET A 1 15.28 -22.35 2.61
CA MET A 1 15.43 -21.63 3.91
C MET A 1 16.43 -20.46 3.84
N HIS A 2 16.79 -19.94 2.66
CA HIS A 2 17.75 -18.83 2.54
C HIS A 2 17.14 -17.45 2.84
N ARG A 3 15.84 -17.24 2.66
CA ARG A 3 15.20 -15.90 2.76
C ARG A 3 15.39 -15.19 4.11
N TYR A 4 15.45 -15.92 5.22
CA TYR A 4 15.55 -15.35 6.57
C TYR A 4 16.97 -15.42 7.16
N SER A 5 18.00 -15.66 6.34
CA SER A 5 19.40 -15.72 6.81
C SER A 5 19.99 -14.36 7.11
N ASP A 6 19.64 -13.36 6.32
CA ASP A 6 20.18 -12.00 6.41
C ASP A 6 19.21 -10.98 5.79
N LEU A 7 19.46 -9.71 6.08
CA LEU A 7 18.63 -8.59 5.65
C LEU A 7 18.55 -8.45 4.13
N ALA A 8 19.66 -8.68 3.42
CA ALA A 8 19.71 -8.54 1.97
C ALA A 8 18.84 -9.61 1.30
N SER A 9 18.95 -10.87 1.75
CA SER A 9 18.11 -11.96 1.25
C SER A 9 16.64 -11.77 1.61
N TYR A 10 16.33 -11.25 2.79
CA TYR A 10 14.95 -11.03 3.22
C TYR A 10 14.26 -9.95 2.38
N LEU A 11 14.94 -8.83 2.14
CA LEU A 11 14.36 -7.68 1.43
C LEU A 11 14.38 -7.85 -0.10
N ASN A 12 15.27 -8.66 -0.66
CA ASN A 12 15.40 -8.83 -2.10
C ASN A 12 14.12 -9.40 -2.74
N THR A 13 13.54 -8.61 -3.65
CA THR A 13 12.39 -9.03 -4.47
C THR A 13 12.81 -9.62 -5.81
N GLY A 14 14.11 -9.55 -6.15
CA GLY A 14 14.64 -9.91 -7.46
C GLY A 14 14.13 -9.04 -8.60
N GLY A 15 13.53 -7.88 -8.29
CA GLY A 15 12.86 -7.04 -9.29
C GLY A 15 11.58 -7.68 -9.86
N LYS A 16 11.05 -8.74 -9.25
CA LYS A 16 9.81 -9.39 -9.68
C LYS A 16 8.59 -8.60 -9.25
N PRO A 17 7.48 -8.63 -10.01
CA PRO A 17 6.22 -8.06 -9.55
C PRO A 17 5.76 -8.74 -8.26
N ILE A 18 5.05 -7.98 -7.43
CA ILE A 18 4.56 -8.43 -6.12
C ILE A 18 3.22 -9.13 -6.30
N PHE A 19 3.10 -10.35 -5.79
CA PHE A 19 1.81 -11.03 -5.61
C PHE A 19 1.49 -11.08 -4.11
N PHE A 20 0.55 -10.25 -3.69
CA PHE A 20 0.22 -10.04 -2.30
C PHE A 20 -1.06 -10.79 -1.90
N VAL A 21 -0.95 -11.76 -0.99
CA VAL A 21 -2.10 -12.48 -0.45
C VAL A 21 -2.55 -11.77 0.84
N HIS A 22 -3.59 -10.95 0.69
CA HIS A 22 -4.05 -9.96 1.66
C HIS A 22 -5.04 -10.56 2.67
N CYS A 23 -4.54 -10.95 3.84
CA CYS A 23 -5.40 -11.23 4.99
C CYS A 23 -6.03 -9.92 5.52
N VAL A 24 -7.31 -9.96 5.88
CA VAL A 24 -8.03 -8.76 6.31
C VAL A 24 -7.39 -8.15 7.57
N LYS A 25 -7.15 -6.82 7.51
CA LYS A 25 -6.55 -5.97 8.57
C LYS A 25 -5.07 -6.22 8.87
N THR A 26 -4.32 -6.64 7.86
CA THR A 26 -2.85 -6.74 7.92
C THR A 26 -2.16 -5.73 6.99
N ALA A 27 -2.63 -4.47 7.01
CA ALA A 27 -2.07 -3.35 6.23
C ALA A 27 -2.10 -3.50 4.68
N GLY A 28 -3.01 -4.29 4.11
CA GLY A 28 -2.99 -4.48 2.65
C GLY A 28 -3.54 -3.32 1.82
N THR A 29 -4.47 -2.52 2.36
CA THR A 29 -4.91 -1.27 1.68
C THR A 29 -3.73 -0.33 1.48
N SER A 30 -2.85 -0.25 2.48
CA SER A 30 -1.60 0.50 2.44
C SER A 30 -0.70 0.02 1.32
N LEU A 31 -0.35 -1.28 1.33
CA LEU A 31 0.53 -1.87 0.32
C LEU A 31 -0.01 -1.68 -1.10
N ASN A 32 -1.30 -1.92 -1.34
CA ASN A 32 -1.93 -1.67 -2.64
C ASN A 32 -1.82 -0.20 -3.06
N GLY A 33 -1.97 0.72 -2.10
CA GLY A 33 -1.70 2.14 -2.31
C GLY A 33 -0.27 2.36 -2.81
N TYR A 34 0.74 1.87 -2.09
CA TYR A 34 2.15 2.02 -2.49
C TYR A 34 2.49 1.39 -3.82
N LEU A 35 1.97 0.21 -4.13
CA LEU A 35 2.15 -0.40 -5.44
C LEU A 35 1.51 0.48 -6.52
N THR A 36 0.32 1.05 -6.25
CA THR A 36 -0.38 1.95 -7.20
C THR A 36 0.45 3.20 -7.45
N ARG A 37 1.03 3.76 -6.38
CA ARG A 37 1.96 4.88 -6.45
C ARG A 37 3.21 4.56 -7.26
N MET A 38 3.71 3.33 -7.18
CA MET A 38 4.94 2.89 -7.84
C MET A 38 4.78 2.78 -9.35
N ASP A 39 3.72 2.13 -9.83
CA ASP A 39 3.58 1.75 -11.24
C ASP A 39 2.24 2.14 -11.90
N GLY A 40 1.31 2.68 -11.13
CA GLY A 40 -0.01 3.08 -11.58
C GLY A 40 -1.06 1.96 -11.49
N ARG A 41 -2.34 2.35 -11.44
CA ARG A 41 -3.47 1.42 -11.25
C ARG A 41 -3.60 0.38 -12.37
N SER A 42 -3.22 0.73 -13.60
CA SER A 42 -3.26 -0.20 -14.75
C SER A 42 -2.30 -1.38 -14.62
N ARG A 43 -1.31 -1.29 -13.71
CA ARG A 43 -0.34 -2.36 -13.44
C ARG A 43 -0.66 -3.11 -12.15
N ILE A 44 -1.90 -3.02 -11.65
CA ILE A 44 -2.34 -3.68 -10.43
C ILE A 44 -3.69 -4.32 -10.65
N ALA A 45 -3.74 -5.63 -10.49
CA ALA A 45 -4.99 -6.36 -10.39
C ALA A 45 -5.30 -6.65 -8.92
N THR A 46 -6.56 -6.48 -8.52
CA THR A 46 -7.01 -6.89 -7.18
C THR A 46 -8.21 -7.84 -7.27
N TYR A 47 -8.10 -8.97 -6.60
CA TYR A 47 -9.10 -10.04 -6.62
C TYR A 47 -9.84 -10.10 -5.27
N TYR A 48 -11.13 -9.80 -5.30
CA TYR A 48 -12.02 -9.81 -4.13
C TYR A 48 -13.02 -10.97 -4.27
N ILE A 49 -12.81 -12.05 -3.52
CA ILE A 49 -13.75 -13.14 -3.19
C ILE A 49 -14.86 -13.45 -4.22
N ASP A 50 -14.68 -14.52 -5.01
CA ASP A 50 -15.70 -15.41 -5.58
C ASP A 50 -14.98 -16.66 -6.15
N ARG A 51 -15.62 -17.84 -6.16
CA ARG A 51 -15.11 -19.04 -6.88
C ARG A 51 -14.92 -18.75 -8.37
N GLN A 52 -15.73 -17.84 -8.93
CA GLN A 52 -15.62 -17.37 -10.32
C GLN A 52 -14.27 -16.70 -10.64
N TYR A 53 -13.56 -16.17 -9.63
CA TYR A 53 -12.27 -15.51 -9.86
C TYR A 53 -11.09 -16.47 -10.11
N THR A 54 -11.22 -17.76 -9.80
CA THR A 54 -10.14 -18.71 -10.13
C THR A 54 -10.00 -18.89 -11.64
N ASP A 55 -11.12 -18.98 -12.37
CA ASP A 55 -11.14 -19.02 -13.83
C ASP A 55 -10.73 -17.67 -14.46
N ILE A 56 -11.14 -16.55 -13.84
CA ILE A 56 -10.69 -15.22 -14.27
C ILE A 56 -9.18 -15.08 -14.11
N LEU A 57 -8.61 -15.47 -12.95
CA LEU A 57 -7.17 -15.37 -12.70
C LEU A 57 -6.39 -16.19 -13.73
N LEU A 58 -6.86 -17.40 -14.06
CA LEU A 58 -6.24 -18.24 -15.08
C LEU A 58 -6.36 -17.67 -16.49
N THR A 59 -7.50 -17.04 -16.80
CA THR A 59 -7.72 -16.37 -18.09
C THR A 59 -6.83 -15.13 -18.22
N GLU A 60 -6.69 -14.36 -17.15
CA GLU A 60 -5.79 -13.22 -17.08
C GLU A 60 -4.32 -13.65 -17.13
N ALA A 61 -3.95 -14.76 -16.50
CA ALA A 61 -2.61 -15.31 -16.57
C ALA A 61 -2.17 -15.70 -17.99
N ALA A 62 -3.12 -15.94 -18.89
CA ALA A 62 -2.86 -16.17 -20.31
C ALA A 62 -2.67 -14.86 -21.11
N GLN A 63 -3.00 -13.69 -20.55
CA GLN A 63 -2.87 -12.41 -21.23
C GLN A 63 -1.43 -11.88 -21.21
N PRO A 64 -0.98 -11.21 -22.28
CA PRO A 64 0.27 -10.46 -22.27
C PRO A 64 0.28 -9.42 -21.13
N GLY A 65 1.35 -9.39 -20.34
CA GLY A 65 1.55 -8.40 -19.28
C GLY A 65 1.05 -8.79 -17.88
N PHE A 66 0.38 -9.93 -17.71
CA PHE A 66 -0.02 -10.44 -16.39
C PHE A 66 1.19 -10.54 -15.46
N TYR A 67 2.21 -11.27 -15.89
CA TYR A 67 3.43 -11.48 -15.13
C TYR A 67 4.40 -10.27 -15.09
N ASP A 68 3.97 -9.12 -15.60
CA ASP A 68 4.69 -7.84 -15.52
C ASP A 68 3.98 -6.85 -14.59
N SER A 69 2.87 -7.27 -13.97
CA SER A 69 1.98 -6.46 -13.13
C SER A 69 1.96 -6.96 -11.68
N HIS A 70 1.61 -6.08 -10.76
CA HIS A 70 1.38 -6.47 -9.37
C HIS A 70 -0.03 -7.05 -9.20
N HIS A 71 -0.15 -7.95 -8.24
CA HIS A 71 -1.42 -8.59 -7.91
C HIS A 71 -1.65 -8.52 -6.42
N ALA A 72 -2.90 -8.30 -6.02
CA ALA A 72 -3.34 -8.42 -4.65
C ALA A 72 -4.60 -9.28 -4.59
N THR A 73 -4.73 -10.15 -3.60
CA THR A 73 -5.89 -11.03 -3.50
C THR A 73 -6.38 -11.17 -2.07
N HIS A 74 -7.70 -11.17 -1.89
CA HIS A 74 -8.35 -11.61 -0.66
C HIS A 74 -8.79 -13.09 -0.72
N LEU A 75 -8.30 -13.85 -1.71
CA LEU A 75 -8.53 -15.28 -1.77
C LEU A 75 -7.55 -15.99 -0.82
N PRO A 76 -8.03 -16.86 0.08
CA PRO A 76 -7.16 -17.64 0.94
C PRO A 76 -6.34 -18.64 0.11
N PHE A 77 -5.21 -19.09 0.63
CA PHE A 77 -4.37 -20.06 -0.10
C PHE A 77 -5.11 -21.36 -0.37
N SER A 78 -6.06 -21.79 0.46
CA SER A 78 -6.90 -22.96 0.15
C SER A 78 -7.73 -22.83 -1.12
N VAL A 79 -7.99 -21.60 -1.59
CA VAL A 79 -8.65 -21.32 -2.87
C VAL A 79 -7.64 -21.14 -4.00
N LEU A 80 -6.45 -20.61 -3.70
CA LEU A 80 -5.37 -20.44 -4.69
C LEU A 80 -4.63 -21.74 -4.99
N ASP A 81 -4.46 -22.63 -4.01
CA ASP A 81 -3.64 -23.84 -4.08
C ASP A 81 -3.95 -24.71 -5.32
N PRO A 82 -5.23 -24.97 -5.68
CA PRO A 82 -5.55 -25.73 -6.89
C PRO A 82 -5.10 -25.10 -8.22
N ILE A 83 -4.79 -23.80 -8.22
CA ILE A 83 -4.36 -23.07 -9.41
C ILE A 83 -2.90 -22.59 -9.33
N LEU A 84 -2.22 -22.73 -8.18
CA LEU A 84 -0.80 -22.39 -8.05
C LEU A 84 0.06 -23.20 -9.02
N ASP A 85 -0.23 -24.49 -9.19
CA ASP A 85 0.50 -25.37 -10.14
C ASP A 85 0.27 -24.99 -11.62
N ARG A 86 -0.75 -24.18 -11.90
CA ARG A 86 -1.09 -23.70 -13.24
C ARG A 86 -0.54 -22.30 -13.52
N LEU A 87 -0.03 -21.62 -12.51
CA LEU A 87 0.64 -20.33 -12.62
C LEU A 87 2.14 -20.53 -12.59
N ASP A 88 2.88 -19.72 -13.34
CA ASP A 88 4.33 -19.64 -13.13
C ASP A 88 4.61 -18.79 -11.87
N VAL A 89 4.40 -19.40 -10.70
CA VAL A 89 4.57 -18.76 -9.39
C VAL A 89 5.97 -18.19 -9.19
N SER A 90 6.97 -18.70 -9.92
CA SER A 90 8.36 -18.26 -9.86
C SER A 90 8.56 -16.86 -10.43
N ARG A 91 7.62 -16.36 -11.26
CA ARG A 91 7.68 -15.01 -11.84
C ARG A 91 7.28 -13.91 -10.86
N PHE A 92 6.63 -14.27 -9.75
CA PHE A 92 6.24 -13.32 -8.73
C PHE A 92 7.16 -13.37 -7.52
N HIS A 93 7.25 -12.25 -6.82
CA HIS A 93 7.65 -12.22 -5.43
C HIS A 93 6.39 -12.26 -4.56
N TRP A 94 6.19 -13.38 -3.88
CA TRP A 94 5.02 -13.59 -3.04
C TRP A 94 5.20 -12.93 -1.70
N LEU A 95 4.18 -12.19 -1.28
CA LEU A 95 4.20 -11.46 -0.02
C LEU A 95 2.92 -11.74 0.75
N VAL A 96 3.04 -11.95 2.06
CA VAL A 96 1.91 -11.95 3.00
C VAL A 96 2.25 -11.15 4.24
N CYS A 97 1.23 -10.71 4.95
CA CYS A 97 1.41 -9.97 6.19
C CYS A 97 0.89 -10.75 7.38
N VAL A 98 1.59 -10.65 8.50
CA VAL A 98 1.08 -11.12 9.79
C VAL A 98 0.92 -9.94 10.71
N ARG A 99 -0.14 -9.93 11.50
CA ARG A 99 -0.35 -8.91 12.53
C ARG A 99 -0.61 -9.60 13.86
N ASP A 100 -0.16 -8.97 14.94
CA ASP A 100 -0.57 -9.34 16.29
C ASP A 100 -2.10 -9.53 16.34
N PRO A 101 -2.60 -10.68 16.83
CA PRO A 101 -4.02 -11.01 16.75
C PRO A 101 -4.88 -10.05 17.57
N VAL A 102 -4.36 -9.48 18.66
CA VAL A 102 -5.07 -8.49 19.48
C VAL A 102 -5.28 -7.20 18.67
N ALA A 103 -4.20 -6.64 18.12
CA ALA A 103 -4.26 -5.44 17.28
C ALA A 103 -5.13 -5.66 16.03
N ARG A 104 -4.99 -6.82 15.38
CA ARG A 104 -5.79 -7.19 14.20
C ARG A 104 -7.28 -7.24 14.54
N GLN A 105 -7.65 -7.88 15.65
CA GLN A 105 -9.04 -8.05 16.05
C GLN A 105 -9.71 -6.74 16.44
N ILE A 106 -9.02 -5.86 17.17
CA ILE A 106 -9.50 -4.51 17.46
C ILE A 106 -9.71 -3.70 16.16
N SER A 107 -8.73 -3.73 15.26
CA SER A 107 -8.77 -3.02 13.98
C SER A 107 -9.94 -3.54 13.11
N HIS A 108 -10.21 -4.85 13.17
CA HIS A 108 -11.30 -5.47 12.44
C HIS A 108 -12.67 -5.10 13.01
N TYR A 109 -12.83 -5.19 14.33
CA TYR A 109 -14.05 -4.78 15.03
C TYR A 109 -14.43 -3.34 14.70
N ARG A 110 -13.50 -2.40 14.85
CA ARG A 110 -13.75 -0.97 14.58
C ARG A 110 -14.15 -0.72 13.13
N PHE A 111 -13.46 -1.37 12.18
CA PHE A 111 -13.79 -1.23 10.77
C PHE A 111 -15.18 -1.76 10.45
N LEU A 112 -15.48 -3.01 10.83
CA LEU A 112 -16.76 -3.62 10.51
C LEU A 112 -17.92 -2.96 11.26
N ARG A 113 -17.70 -2.48 12.49
CA ARG A 113 -18.70 -1.70 13.23
C ARG A 113 -19.07 -0.39 12.52
N LYS A 114 -18.10 0.32 11.93
CA LYS A 114 -18.39 1.50 11.07
C LYS A 114 -19.21 1.10 9.83
N MET A 115 -18.98 -0.10 9.31
CA MET A 115 -19.63 -0.65 8.12
C MET A 115 -20.86 -1.52 8.41
N GLN A 116 -21.35 -1.56 9.66
CA GLN A 116 -22.41 -2.48 10.10
C GLN A 116 -23.76 -2.26 9.39
N HIS A 117 -23.93 -1.10 8.76
CA HIS A 117 -25.11 -0.73 7.98
C HIS A 117 -25.12 -1.36 6.58
N LEU A 118 -24.00 -1.94 6.11
CA LEU A 118 -23.93 -2.54 4.78
C LEU A 118 -24.66 -3.90 4.76
N PRO A 119 -25.50 -4.19 3.75
CA PRO A 119 -26.29 -5.44 3.69
C PRO A 119 -25.47 -6.72 3.82
N LEU A 120 -24.28 -6.75 3.22
CA LEU A 120 -23.37 -7.89 3.31
C LEU A 120 -22.96 -8.20 4.76
N ILE A 121 -22.78 -7.18 5.59
CA ILE A 121 -22.36 -7.34 6.99
C ILE A 121 -23.54 -7.76 7.86
N GLN A 122 -24.73 -7.20 7.62
CA GLN A 122 -25.95 -7.54 8.36
C GLN A 122 -26.34 -9.02 8.18
N ASN A 123 -26.07 -9.60 7.01
CA ASN A 123 -26.40 -11.00 6.71
C ASN A 123 -25.45 -12.03 7.35
N ASN A 124 -24.34 -11.60 7.98
CA ASN A 124 -23.33 -12.52 8.53
C ASN A 124 -23.52 -12.84 10.02
N CYS A 125 -24.63 -12.41 10.65
CA CYS A 125 -24.92 -12.65 12.08
C CYS A 125 -23.77 -12.28 13.03
N ILE A 126 -22.98 -11.26 12.67
CA ILE A 126 -21.85 -10.77 13.47
C ILE A 126 -22.40 -9.86 14.58
N ASP A 127 -22.00 -10.13 15.82
CA ASP A 127 -22.42 -9.32 16.98
C ASP A 127 -21.45 -8.15 17.20
N PHE A 128 -21.94 -6.91 17.09
CA PHE A 128 -21.14 -5.70 17.29
C PHE A 128 -21.33 -5.05 18.67
N SER A 129 -22.12 -5.66 19.57
CA SER A 129 -22.47 -5.11 20.89
C SER A 129 -21.26 -4.84 21.77
N SER A 130 -20.25 -5.71 21.72
CA SER A 130 -18.96 -5.53 22.37
C SER A 130 -17.82 -6.16 21.55
N LEU A 131 -16.56 -5.89 21.92
CA LEU A 131 -15.41 -6.54 21.29
C LEU A 131 -15.38 -8.04 21.61
N GLU A 132 -15.83 -8.42 22.80
CA GLU A 132 -15.94 -9.82 23.24
C GLU A 132 -16.96 -10.58 22.40
N ALA A 133 -18.17 -10.04 22.25
CA ALA A 133 -19.23 -10.67 21.46
C ALA A 133 -18.84 -10.76 19.98
N PHE A 134 -18.23 -9.70 19.44
CA PHE A 134 -17.65 -9.71 18.10
C PHE A 134 -16.61 -10.82 17.97
N THR A 135 -15.68 -10.91 18.91
CA THR A 135 -14.61 -11.92 18.90
C THR A 135 -15.16 -13.34 18.96
N ASP A 136 -16.22 -13.56 19.72
CA ASP A 136 -16.87 -14.87 19.80
C ASP A 136 -17.58 -15.27 18.50
N SER A 137 -18.14 -14.29 17.78
CA SER A 137 -18.78 -14.48 16.46
C SER A 137 -17.79 -14.74 15.31
N MET A 138 -16.50 -14.41 15.49
CA MET A 138 -15.49 -14.54 14.43
C MET A 138 -14.84 -15.94 14.38
N PRO A 139 -14.45 -16.44 13.20
CA PRO A 139 -13.74 -17.72 13.08
C PRO A 139 -12.41 -17.72 13.86
N ARG A 140 -12.18 -18.80 14.63
CA ARG A 140 -10.93 -19.03 15.37
C ARG A 140 -9.73 -19.11 14.44
N ASN A 141 -8.61 -18.53 14.87
CA ASN A 141 -7.34 -18.51 14.13
C ASN A 141 -7.53 -18.08 12.66
N SER A 142 -8.30 -17.01 12.43
CA SER A 142 -8.71 -16.63 11.07
C SER A 142 -7.55 -16.21 10.18
N GLN A 143 -6.42 -15.74 10.73
CA GLN A 143 -5.22 -15.48 9.93
C GLN A 143 -4.55 -16.78 9.49
N CYS A 144 -4.39 -17.76 10.38
CA CYS A 144 -3.87 -19.07 10.02
C CYS A 144 -4.80 -19.78 9.03
N ARG A 145 -6.11 -19.77 9.26
CA ARG A 145 -7.10 -20.37 8.34
C ARG A 145 -7.10 -19.74 6.95
N PHE A 146 -6.75 -18.46 6.87
CA PHE A 146 -6.63 -17.75 5.60
C PHE A 146 -5.41 -18.23 4.81
N TYR A 147 -4.30 -18.54 5.49
CA TYR A 147 -3.08 -19.01 4.85
C TYR A 147 -2.97 -20.53 4.69
N HIS A 148 -3.69 -21.31 5.48
CA HIS A 148 -3.75 -22.77 5.38
C HIS A 148 -5.04 -23.31 5.98
N SER A 149 -5.66 -24.30 5.33
CA SER A 149 -6.99 -24.82 5.71
C SER A 149 -7.06 -25.41 7.13
N SER A 150 -5.94 -25.94 7.65
CA SER A 150 -5.87 -26.52 9.00
C SER A 150 -6.03 -25.48 10.12
N GLY A 151 -5.71 -24.22 9.86
CA GLY A 151 -5.67 -23.16 10.88
C GLY A 151 -4.60 -23.37 11.95
N GLN A 152 -3.64 -24.27 11.75
CA GLN A 152 -2.51 -24.51 12.65
C GLN A 152 -1.28 -23.73 12.21
N ALA A 153 -0.58 -23.09 13.14
CA ALA A 153 0.58 -22.25 12.81
C ALA A 153 1.71 -23.06 12.16
N ALA A 154 1.96 -24.29 12.63
CA ALA A 154 3.02 -25.15 12.10
C ALA A 154 2.82 -25.47 10.61
N ASP A 155 1.60 -25.82 10.21
CA ASP A 155 1.28 -26.12 8.81
C ASP A 155 1.37 -24.85 7.94
N VAL A 156 0.90 -23.70 8.46
CA VAL A 156 1.02 -22.41 7.77
C VAL A 156 2.50 -22.07 7.54
N ILE A 157 3.34 -22.20 8.57
CA ILE A 157 4.77 -21.91 8.47
C ILE A 157 5.42 -22.83 7.44
N ALA A 158 5.19 -24.14 7.53
CA ALA A 158 5.75 -25.10 6.58
C ALA A 158 5.30 -24.81 5.14
N PHE A 159 4.03 -24.46 4.94
CA PHE A 159 3.46 -24.12 3.64
C PHE A 159 4.07 -22.84 3.06
N LEU A 160 4.13 -21.76 3.84
CA LEU A 160 4.71 -20.48 3.40
C LEU A 160 6.22 -20.58 3.14
N ASP A 161 6.96 -21.31 3.99
CA ASP A 161 8.40 -21.56 3.81
C ASP A 161 8.66 -22.41 2.55
N ARG A 162 7.80 -23.40 2.25
CA ARG A 162 7.88 -24.21 1.02
C ARG A 162 7.67 -23.38 -0.25
N LEU A 163 6.75 -22.42 -0.20
CA LEU A 163 6.45 -21.52 -1.33
C LEU A 163 7.41 -20.32 -1.42
N ASP A 164 8.40 -20.22 -0.53
CA ASP A 164 9.32 -19.09 -0.43
C ASP A 164 8.62 -17.71 -0.35
N VAL A 165 7.49 -17.67 0.38
CA VAL A 165 6.71 -16.45 0.56
C VAL A 165 7.41 -15.53 1.55
N GLN A 166 7.54 -14.24 1.20
CA GLN A 166 7.98 -13.24 2.15
C GLN A 166 6.83 -12.91 3.12
N VAL A 167 6.96 -13.39 4.36
CA VAL A 167 6.05 -13.02 5.45
C VAL A 167 6.54 -11.74 6.14
N VAL A 168 5.67 -10.75 6.28
CA VAL A 168 5.98 -9.42 6.85
C VAL A 168 5.09 -9.12 8.06
N PRO A 169 5.65 -9.06 9.29
CA PRO A 169 4.96 -8.45 10.42
C PRO A 169 4.61 -6.99 10.12
N VAL A 170 3.37 -6.59 10.35
CA VAL A 170 2.82 -5.28 9.94
C VAL A 170 3.67 -4.09 10.43
N GLU A 171 4.27 -4.18 11.61
CA GLU A 171 5.18 -3.16 12.17
C GLU A 171 6.44 -2.92 11.33
N PHE A 172 6.85 -3.89 10.50
CA PHE A 172 8.00 -3.77 9.60
C PHE A 172 7.58 -3.41 8.16
N MET A 173 6.28 -3.25 7.90
CA MET A 173 5.75 -3.03 6.55
C MET A 173 6.33 -1.78 5.88
N SER A 174 6.36 -0.63 6.56
CA SER A 174 6.89 0.60 5.98
C SER A 174 8.32 0.43 5.49
N ALA A 175 9.17 -0.23 6.28
CA ALA A 175 10.56 -0.49 5.92
C ALA A 175 10.72 -1.45 4.73
N VAL A 176 9.86 -2.47 4.63
CA VAL A 176 9.83 -3.37 3.47
C VAL A 176 9.40 -2.60 2.22
N ILE A 177 8.36 -1.78 2.32
CA ILE A 177 7.88 -0.95 1.20
C ILE A 177 8.95 0.02 0.72
N ASP A 178 9.60 0.74 1.65
CA ASP A 178 10.69 1.67 1.33
C ASP A 178 11.80 0.95 0.55
N ASN A 179 12.14 -0.26 0.96
CA ASN A 179 13.16 -1.04 0.28
C ASN A 179 12.71 -1.51 -1.12
N ILE A 180 11.43 -1.88 -1.30
CA ILE A 180 10.88 -2.18 -2.64
C ILE A 180 11.01 -0.94 -3.55
N TYR A 181 10.71 0.26 -3.05
CA TYR A 181 10.89 1.50 -3.81
C TYR A 181 12.34 1.71 -4.23
N VAL A 182 13.28 1.57 -3.28
CA VAL A 182 14.72 1.73 -3.54
C VAL A 182 15.21 0.72 -4.58
N GLN A 183 14.79 -0.55 -4.49
CA GLN A 183 15.12 -1.58 -5.51
C GLN A 183 14.58 -1.25 -6.91
N ARG A 184 13.54 -0.41 -6.99
CA ARG A 184 12.94 0.07 -8.25
C ARG A 184 13.52 1.40 -8.72
N GLY A 185 14.55 1.92 -8.06
CA GLY A 185 15.17 3.20 -8.38
C GLY A 185 14.28 4.39 -8.04
N LEU A 186 13.38 4.24 -7.07
CA LEU A 186 12.49 5.31 -6.59
C LEU A 186 12.86 5.71 -5.16
N PRO A 187 12.71 6.99 -4.79
CA PRO A 187 12.80 7.38 -3.40
C PRO A 187 11.59 6.84 -2.63
N PRO A 188 11.73 6.52 -1.33
CA PRO A 188 10.59 6.17 -0.50
C PRO A 188 9.55 7.31 -0.45
N LEU A 189 8.29 6.98 -0.24
CA LEU A 189 7.23 7.97 0.00
C LEU A 189 6.98 8.14 1.49
N GLN A 190 6.53 9.32 1.89
CA GLN A 190 5.97 9.48 3.24
C GLN A 190 4.78 8.51 3.43
N GLU A 191 4.49 8.15 4.69
CA GLU A 191 3.34 7.30 5.01
C GLU A 191 2.04 7.85 4.41
N ILE A 192 1.54 7.16 3.37
CA ILE A 192 0.33 7.51 2.64
C ILE A 192 -0.83 7.58 3.62
N ARG A 193 -1.76 8.50 3.45
CA ARG A 193 -2.88 8.71 4.40
C ARG A 193 -3.70 7.45 4.72
N ALA A 194 -3.79 6.47 3.82
CA ALA A 194 -4.41 5.17 4.10
C ALA A 194 -3.72 4.36 5.23
N ASN A 195 -2.47 4.68 5.54
CA ASN A 195 -1.67 4.13 6.65
C ASN A 195 -1.92 4.87 7.96
N ARG A 196 -2.49 6.07 7.90
CA ARG A 196 -2.96 6.80 9.08
C ARG A 196 -4.29 6.22 9.49
N THR A 197 -4.29 4.95 9.90
CA THR A 197 -5.40 4.42 10.70
C THR A 197 -5.62 5.40 11.84
N ASP A 198 -6.85 5.88 12.02
CA ASP A 198 -7.28 6.68 13.18
C ASP A 198 -6.51 6.17 14.39
N GLN A 199 -5.66 7.02 14.99
CA GLN A 199 -4.71 6.66 16.05
C GLN A 199 -5.35 5.62 16.95
N GLU A 200 -4.97 4.35 16.79
CA GLU A 200 -5.63 3.27 17.50
C GLU A 200 -5.40 3.57 18.98
N PRO A 201 -6.45 3.72 19.84
CA PRO A 201 -6.23 3.71 21.27
C PRO A 201 -5.32 2.53 21.59
N PRO A 202 -4.22 2.74 22.33
CA PRO A 202 -3.25 1.70 22.58
C PRO A 202 -3.98 0.48 23.15
N ALA A 203 -3.45 -0.72 22.88
CA ALA A 203 -3.95 -1.98 23.44
C ALA A 203 -4.09 -2.00 24.98
N ARG A 204 -3.62 -0.94 25.67
CA ARG A 204 -3.79 -0.67 27.09
C ARG A 204 -5.24 -0.48 27.55
N ASP A 205 -6.18 -0.22 26.64
CA ASP A 205 -7.60 -0.02 26.98
C ASP A 205 -8.47 -1.30 26.84
N LEU A 206 -7.85 -2.48 26.64
CA LEU A 206 -8.57 -3.75 26.57
C LEU A 206 -9.02 -4.23 27.95
N SER A 207 -10.26 -4.71 28.04
CA SER A 207 -10.72 -5.44 29.22
C SER A 207 -9.89 -6.74 29.37
N PRO A 208 -9.57 -7.19 30.60
CA PRO A 208 -8.89 -8.46 30.82
C PRO A 208 -9.64 -9.64 30.17
N THR A 209 -10.98 -9.57 30.16
CA THR A 209 -11.85 -10.57 29.53
C THR A 209 -11.65 -10.63 28.01
N ALA A 210 -11.64 -9.48 27.33
CA ALA A 210 -11.39 -9.42 25.89
C ALA A 210 -9.99 -9.93 25.54
N ALA A 211 -8.98 -9.54 26.31
CA ALA A 211 -7.60 -10.00 26.10
C ALA A 211 -7.50 -11.53 26.24
N ALA A 212 -8.09 -12.12 27.28
CA ALA A 212 -8.12 -13.56 27.50
C ALA A 212 -8.88 -14.30 26.39
N LEU A 213 -10.03 -13.77 25.97
CA LEU A 213 -10.84 -14.37 24.90
C LEU A 213 -10.10 -14.35 23.55
N ILE A 214 -9.42 -13.25 23.23
CA ILE A 214 -8.61 -13.16 22.02
C ILE A 214 -7.44 -14.15 22.09
N ALA A 215 -6.73 -14.21 23.23
CA ALA A 215 -5.60 -15.13 23.40
C ALA A 215 -6.02 -16.60 23.22
N ASP A 216 -7.17 -17.01 23.77
CA ASP A 216 -7.71 -18.37 23.61
C ASP A 216 -8.12 -18.66 22.15
N ARG A 217 -8.93 -17.78 21.55
CA ARG A 217 -9.51 -18.02 20.22
C ARG A 217 -8.50 -17.90 19.07
N PHE A 218 -7.40 -17.18 19.30
CA PHE A 218 -6.39 -16.87 18.27
C PHE A 218 -4.98 -17.33 18.66
N ALA A 219 -4.86 -18.34 19.53
CA ALA A 219 -3.57 -18.88 19.97
C ALA A 219 -2.63 -19.29 18.81
N GLN A 220 -3.17 -19.81 17.70
CA GLN A 220 -2.35 -20.17 16.54
C GLN A 220 -1.93 -18.93 15.74
N ASP A 221 -2.80 -17.91 15.64
CA ASP A 221 -2.42 -16.64 15.00
C ASP A 221 -1.30 -15.95 15.79
N ASP A 222 -1.35 -15.99 17.13
CA ASP A 222 -0.28 -15.49 18.01
C ASP A 222 1.04 -16.26 17.79
N LEU A 223 0.99 -17.59 17.77
CA LEU A 223 2.18 -18.41 17.52
C LEU A 223 2.79 -18.13 16.14
N LEU A 224 1.97 -17.98 15.10
CA LEU A 224 2.40 -17.60 13.76
C LEU A 224 3.09 -16.23 13.78
N TYR A 225 2.44 -15.22 14.36
CA TYR A 225 2.97 -13.87 14.46
C TYR A 225 4.31 -13.83 15.21
N ARG A 226 4.38 -14.42 16.41
CA ARG A 226 5.60 -14.45 17.22
C ARG A 226 6.75 -15.16 16.53
N THR A 227 6.46 -16.25 15.81
CA THR A 227 7.49 -17.00 15.08
C THR A 227 8.13 -16.14 14.00
N TYR A 228 7.33 -15.48 13.15
CA TYR A 228 7.88 -14.61 12.11
C TYR A 228 8.48 -13.33 12.67
N HIS A 229 7.91 -12.76 13.73
CA HIS A 229 8.50 -11.62 14.43
C HIS A 229 9.91 -11.97 14.95
N ALA A 230 10.07 -13.12 15.60
CA ALA A 230 11.37 -13.58 16.10
C ALA A 230 12.40 -13.81 14.97
N ARG A 231 11.97 -14.27 13.79
CA ARG A 231 12.84 -14.43 12.62
C ARG A 231 13.27 -13.09 12.01
N ILE A 232 12.38 -12.09 12.02
CA ILE A 232 12.54 -10.87 11.20
C ILE A 232 13.06 -9.68 12.02
N ALA A 233 12.65 -9.54 13.28
CA ALA A 233 13.07 -8.42 14.11
C ALA A 233 14.60 -8.24 14.21
N PRO A 234 15.42 -9.31 14.32
CA PRO A 234 16.88 -9.17 14.30
C PRO A 234 17.42 -8.69 12.95
N LEU A 235 16.79 -9.06 11.83
CA LEU A 235 17.20 -8.62 10.49
C LEU A 235 16.91 -7.14 10.30
N MET A 236 15.76 -6.68 10.79
CA MET A 236 15.33 -5.29 10.70
C MET A 236 16.03 -4.39 11.74
N ALA A 237 16.68 -4.98 12.73
CA ALA A 237 17.40 -4.24 13.77
C ALA A 237 18.56 -3.44 13.13
N GLY A 238 18.49 -2.12 13.23
CA GLY A 238 19.51 -1.23 12.67
C GLY A 238 19.31 -0.86 11.20
N LEU A 239 18.21 -1.28 10.56
CA LEU A 239 17.83 -0.73 9.27
C LEU A 239 17.49 0.76 9.46
N GLY A 240 18.35 1.64 8.96
CA GLY A 240 18.06 3.07 8.88
C GLY A 240 16.84 3.31 8.00
N ARG A 241 16.01 4.29 8.37
CA ARG A 241 14.92 4.72 7.49
C ARG A 241 15.50 5.64 6.41
N PRO A 242 15.39 5.29 5.11
CA PRO A 242 15.77 6.21 4.06
C PRO A 242 14.93 7.49 4.15
N VAL A 243 15.49 8.61 3.69
CA VAL A 243 14.78 9.90 3.69
C VAL A 243 13.69 9.81 2.62
N PRO A 244 12.40 9.96 2.99
CA PRO A 244 11.32 9.94 2.01
C PRO A 244 11.38 11.19 1.12
N VAL A 245 10.79 11.11 -0.06
CA VAL A 245 10.53 12.29 -0.89
C VAL A 245 9.65 13.27 -0.13
N GLU A 246 9.88 14.56 -0.37
CA GLU A 246 9.00 15.59 0.15
C GLU A 246 7.56 15.35 -0.31
N THR A 247 6.61 15.47 0.62
CA THR A 247 5.21 15.15 0.38
C THR A 247 4.34 16.25 1.00
N LEU A 248 3.48 16.88 0.19
CA LEU A 248 2.49 17.82 0.68
C LEU A 248 1.33 17.09 1.36
N GLN A 249 1.00 17.55 2.55
CA GLN A 249 -0.09 17.06 3.37
C GLN A 249 -1.19 18.12 3.54
N PRO A 250 -2.46 17.71 3.66
CA PRO A 250 -3.53 18.64 3.99
C PRO A 250 -3.21 19.44 5.27
N GLY A 251 -3.15 20.76 5.14
CA GLY A 251 -2.85 21.67 6.26
C GLY A 251 -1.40 22.16 6.32
N ASP A 252 -0.51 21.68 5.45
CA ASP A 252 0.86 22.18 5.36
C ASP A 252 0.90 23.67 4.98
N ASP A 253 1.88 24.39 5.54
CA ASP A 253 2.22 25.74 5.09
C ASP A 253 2.94 25.66 3.74
N LEU A 254 2.39 26.34 2.74
CA LEU A 254 2.91 26.37 1.38
C LEU A 254 3.89 27.53 1.13
N SER A 255 4.28 28.28 2.17
CA SER A 255 5.20 29.42 2.05
C SER A 255 6.53 29.06 1.38
N PHE A 256 7.03 27.84 1.58
CA PHE A 256 8.26 27.34 0.98
C PHE A 256 8.21 27.22 -0.55
N LEU A 257 7.01 27.18 -1.16
CA LEU A 257 6.83 27.16 -2.62
C LEU A 257 6.89 28.56 -3.26
N ARG A 258 6.79 29.63 -2.46
CA ARG A 258 6.78 31.02 -2.97
C ARG A 258 7.99 31.40 -3.82
N PRO A 259 9.24 31.03 -3.48
CA PRO A 259 10.39 31.33 -4.32
C PRO A 259 10.24 30.73 -5.72
N ALA A 260 9.80 29.47 -5.83
CA ALA A 260 9.60 28.81 -7.12
C ALA A 260 8.51 29.49 -7.96
N VAL A 261 7.42 29.94 -7.31
CA VAL A 261 6.37 30.75 -7.97
C VAL A 261 6.90 32.08 -8.49
N GLN A 262 7.65 32.81 -7.67
CA GLN A 262 8.21 34.12 -8.04
C GLN A 262 9.18 34.04 -9.22
N THR A 263 9.92 32.93 -9.33
CA THR A 263 10.82 32.68 -10.45
C THR A 263 10.15 32.02 -11.66
N GLY A 264 8.84 31.75 -11.60
CA GLY A 264 8.10 31.10 -12.69
C GLY A 264 8.48 29.63 -12.92
N ASN A 265 8.96 28.94 -11.88
CA ASN A 265 9.54 27.59 -11.96
C ASN A 265 8.72 26.54 -11.19
N LEU A 266 7.53 26.87 -10.70
CA LEU A 266 6.63 25.90 -10.07
C LEU A 266 5.73 25.25 -11.13
N TYR A 267 5.78 23.94 -11.27
CA TYR A 267 4.97 23.17 -12.23
C TYR A 267 4.16 22.08 -11.55
N ILE A 268 2.97 21.79 -12.09
CA ILE A 268 2.19 20.61 -11.71
C ILE A 268 2.38 19.54 -12.78
N PHE A 269 2.74 18.32 -12.39
CA PHE A 269 2.83 17.21 -13.34
C PHE A 269 1.48 16.50 -13.51
N GLY A 270 1.06 16.37 -14.76
CA GLY A 270 -0.15 15.68 -15.21
C GLY A 270 -1.28 16.63 -15.61
N SER A 271 -2.14 16.18 -16.52
CA SER A 271 -3.30 16.93 -17.00
C SER A 271 -4.64 16.30 -16.57
N SER A 272 -4.66 15.73 -15.36
CA SER A 272 -5.84 15.03 -14.83
C SER A 272 -6.72 15.97 -13.99
N GLY A 273 -7.97 15.56 -13.72
CA GLY A 273 -8.82 16.31 -12.79
C GLY A 273 -8.24 16.46 -11.38
N VAL A 274 -7.36 15.55 -10.94
CA VAL A 274 -6.62 15.68 -9.67
C VAL A 274 -5.57 16.79 -9.75
N ALA A 275 -4.90 16.95 -10.90
CA ALA A 275 -3.97 18.05 -11.12
C ALA A 275 -4.70 19.42 -11.13
N GLU A 276 -5.91 19.49 -11.70
CA GLU A 276 -6.76 20.68 -11.62
C GLU A 276 -7.21 20.99 -10.18
N GLN A 277 -7.54 19.97 -9.39
CA GLN A 277 -7.85 20.13 -7.96
C GLN A 277 -6.65 20.68 -7.18
N LEU A 278 -5.43 20.18 -7.46
CA LEU A 278 -4.21 20.74 -6.87
C LEU A 278 -4.07 22.22 -7.24
N LEU A 279 -4.22 22.57 -8.52
CA LEU A 279 -4.14 23.97 -8.97
C LEU A 279 -5.13 24.86 -8.20
N GLY A 280 -6.39 24.42 -8.06
CA GLY A 280 -7.40 25.18 -7.31
C GLY A 280 -6.98 25.47 -5.87
N ARG A 281 -6.34 24.50 -5.20
CA ARG A 281 -5.84 24.67 -3.82
C ARG A 281 -4.64 25.60 -3.74
N LEU A 282 -3.69 25.48 -4.67
CA LEU A 282 -2.53 26.38 -4.72
C LEU A 282 -2.99 27.83 -4.91
N ARG A 283 -3.97 28.07 -5.79
CA ARG A 283 -4.57 29.40 -6.00
C ARG A 283 -5.25 29.94 -4.75
N GLN A 284 -5.99 29.10 -4.02
CA GLN A 284 -6.58 29.50 -2.73
C GLN A 284 -5.52 29.89 -1.70
N ALA A 285 -4.33 29.31 -1.76
CA ALA A 285 -3.17 29.69 -0.95
C ALA A 285 -2.38 30.89 -1.51
N GLY A 286 -2.83 31.50 -2.61
CA GLY A 286 -2.18 32.63 -3.26
C GLY A 286 -0.90 32.26 -4.02
N LEU A 287 -0.82 31.02 -4.52
CA LEU A 287 0.27 30.53 -5.35
C LEU A 287 -0.25 30.28 -6.78
N GLU A 288 0.46 30.82 -7.77
CA GLU A 288 0.17 30.60 -9.19
C GLU A 288 1.32 29.81 -9.82
N PRO A 289 1.15 28.50 -10.07
CA PRO A 289 2.10 27.71 -10.84
C PRO A 289 2.27 28.27 -12.26
N ALA A 290 3.46 28.07 -12.85
CA ALA A 290 3.75 28.46 -14.22
C ALA A 290 2.87 27.69 -15.23
N GLY A 291 2.56 26.44 -14.93
CA GLY A 291 1.65 25.62 -15.71
C GLY A 291 1.80 24.13 -15.42
N PHE A 292 1.40 23.32 -16.39
CA PHE A 292 1.40 21.87 -16.27
C PHE A 292 2.49 21.24 -17.15
N ILE A 293 3.06 20.14 -16.67
CA ILE A 293 3.93 19.27 -17.47
C ILE A 293 3.18 17.96 -17.72
N ASP A 294 3.06 17.54 -18.97
CA ASP A 294 2.49 16.25 -19.34
C ASP A 294 3.43 15.50 -20.30
N SER A 295 3.17 14.22 -20.52
CA SER A 295 3.92 13.39 -21.46
C SER A 295 3.31 13.36 -22.86
N THR A 296 2.02 13.71 -23.01
CA THR A 296 1.27 13.39 -24.24
C THR A 296 0.67 14.58 -24.98
N ARG A 297 0.57 15.77 -24.36
CA ARG A 297 -0.22 16.87 -24.92
C ARG A 297 0.43 18.23 -24.77
N ASN A 298 0.29 19.03 -25.82
CA ASN A 298 0.41 20.49 -25.75
C ASN A 298 -1.00 21.06 -25.80
N SER A 299 -1.38 21.82 -24.79
CA SER A 299 -2.72 22.40 -24.67
C SER A 299 -2.70 23.53 -23.65
N THR A 300 -3.88 24.07 -23.38
CA THR A 300 -4.18 24.81 -22.16
C THR A 300 -5.04 23.93 -21.24
N LEU A 301 -4.81 24.00 -19.94
CA LEU A 301 -5.63 23.37 -18.90
C LEU A 301 -5.90 24.39 -17.80
N ALA A 302 -7.17 24.61 -17.45
CA ALA A 302 -7.58 25.59 -16.43
C ALA A 302 -6.95 27.00 -16.62
N GLY A 303 -6.74 27.41 -17.87
CA GLY A 303 -6.15 28.69 -18.25
C GLY A 303 -4.61 28.76 -18.19
N LEU A 304 -3.93 27.66 -17.86
CA LEU A 304 -2.47 27.58 -17.86
C LEU A 304 -1.95 26.69 -19.00
N PRO A 305 -0.74 26.96 -19.52
CA PRO A 305 -0.11 26.11 -20.52
C PRO A 305 0.16 24.70 -19.98
N VAL A 306 0.04 23.71 -20.88
CA VAL A 306 0.50 22.34 -20.70
C VAL A 306 1.66 22.12 -21.66
N TRP A 307 2.85 21.92 -21.11
CA TRP A 307 4.04 21.59 -21.87
C TRP A 307 4.26 20.09 -21.87
N ARG A 308 4.74 19.56 -23.00
CA ARG A 308 5.30 18.22 -22.96
C ARG A 308 6.63 18.21 -22.20
N ALA A 309 6.91 17.14 -21.48
CA ALA A 309 8.14 16.98 -20.71
C ALA A 309 9.42 17.13 -21.55
N ASP A 310 9.38 16.79 -22.84
CA ASP A 310 10.49 16.91 -23.79
C ASP A 310 10.68 18.32 -24.38
N GLN A 311 9.80 19.26 -24.04
CA GLN A 311 9.89 20.65 -24.51
C GLN A 311 10.57 21.59 -23.52
N LEU A 312 10.67 21.18 -22.25
CA LEU A 312 11.48 21.90 -21.28
C LEU A 312 12.93 21.49 -21.47
N ASP A 313 13.82 22.47 -21.61
CA ASP A 313 15.25 22.19 -21.68
C ASP A 313 15.82 21.79 -20.31
N SER A 314 17.07 21.32 -20.30
CA SER A 314 17.75 20.89 -19.07
C SER A 314 17.87 21.98 -18.03
N THR A 315 17.98 23.25 -18.44
CA THR A 315 18.11 24.39 -17.53
C THR A 315 16.78 24.66 -16.84
N GLN A 316 15.68 24.61 -17.59
CA GLN A 316 14.32 24.75 -17.06
C GLN A 316 14.01 23.61 -16.08
N TRP A 317 14.36 22.37 -16.43
CA TRP A 317 14.17 21.22 -15.53
C TRP A 317 14.99 21.32 -14.24
N GLN A 318 16.23 21.77 -14.32
CA GLN A 318 17.09 21.95 -13.14
C GLN A 318 16.59 23.05 -12.21
N ALA A 319 15.95 24.09 -12.74
CA ALA A 319 15.35 25.17 -11.97
C ALA A 319 13.93 24.85 -11.47
N ALA A 320 13.27 23.85 -12.05
CA ALA A 320 11.89 23.52 -11.76
C ALA A 320 11.70 22.94 -10.34
N SER A 321 10.60 23.34 -9.71
CA SER A 321 9.95 22.63 -8.60
C SER A 321 8.70 21.95 -9.12
N VAL A 322 8.63 20.63 -9.03
CA VAL A 322 7.59 19.82 -9.67
C VAL A 322 6.71 19.15 -8.63
N LEU A 323 5.42 19.48 -8.65
CA LEU A 323 4.39 18.88 -7.81
C LEU A 323 3.72 17.72 -8.57
N ILE A 324 3.80 16.50 -8.03
CA ILE A 324 3.20 15.32 -8.64
C ILE A 324 1.83 15.05 -8.01
N ALA A 325 0.75 15.38 -8.73
CA ALA A 325 -0.63 15.12 -8.33
C ALA A 325 -1.27 14.00 -9.17
N ALA A 326 -0.62 12.85 -9.24
CA ALA A 326 -1.06 11.73 -10.06
C ALA A 326 -0.90 10.42 -9.31
N GLU A 327 -1.87 9.49 -9.44
CA GLU A 327 -1.84 8.18 -8.77
C GLU A 327 -0.56 7.39 -9.07
N ALA A 328 0.04 7.53 -10.26
CA ALA A 328 1.28 6.87 -10.66
C ALA A 328 2.51 7.78 -10.46
N PHE A 329 3.02 7.86 -9.23
CA PHE A 329 4.19 8.66 -8.88
C PHE A 329 5.48 8.18 -9.55
N GLY A 330 5.76 6.88 -9.53
CA GLY A 330 7.05 6.33 -9.94
C GLY A 330 7.48 6.62 -11.38
N PRO A 331 6.60 6.46 -12.40
CA PRO A 331 6.95 6.83 -13.77
C PRO A 331 7.27 8.32 -13.93
N ILE A 332 6.51 9.18 -13.26
CA ILE A 332 6.66 10.65 -13.34
C ILE A 332 7.95 11.08 -12.67
N HIS A 333 8.22 10.55 -11.47
CA HIS A 333 9.46 10.83 -10.75
C HIS A 333 10.69 10.48 -11.59
N ARG A 334 10.70 9.32 -12.24
CA ARG A 334 11.80 8.90 -13.13
C ARG A 334 12.00 9.87 -14.30
N VAL A 335 10.93 10.35 -14.92
CA VAL A 335 11.01 11.35 -16.00
C VAL A 335 11.63 12.65 -15.48
N ALA A 336 11.11 13.22 -14.39
CA ALA A 336 11.63 14.47 -13.84
C ALA A 336 13.10 14.33 -13.40
N GLN A 337 13.45 13.22 -12.74
CA GLN A 337 14.81 12.95 -12.30
C GLN A 337 15.78 12.78 -13.46
N ALA A 338 15.39 12.07 -14.54
CA ALA A 338 16.22 11.88 -15.72
C ALA A 338 16.53 13.21 -16.44
N GLN A 339 15.65 14.20 -16.31
CA GLN A 339 15.86 15.55 -16.83
C GLN A 339 16.67 16.45 -15.89
N GLY A 340 17.06 15.95 -14.71
CA GLY A 340 17.87 16.67 -13.74
C GLY A 340 17.08 17.55 -12.77
N CYS A 341 15.76 17.39 -12.69
CA CYS A 341 14.94 18.06 -11.68
C CYS A 341 15.37 17.65 -10.28
N ARG A 342 15.68 18.64 -9.44
CA ARG A 342 16.17 18.40 -8.07
C ARG A 342 15.08 18.49 -7.02
N HIS A 343 13.99 19.20 -7.31
CA HIS A 343 12.93 19.48 -6.35
C HIS A 343 11.61 18.87 -6.85
N ILE A 344 11.40 17.61 -6.49
CA ILE A 344 10.22 16.81 -6.84
C ILE A 344 9.44 16.55 -5.57
N ILE A 345 8.17 16.92 -5.55
CA ILE A 345 7.31 16.84 -4.38
C ILE A 345 6.09 15.99 -4.71
N ASP A 346 5.79 14.99 -3.88
CA ASP A 346 4.51 14.29 -3.97
C ASP A 346 3.39 15.20 -3.43
N ALA A 347 2.41 15.51 -4.26
CA ALA A 347 1.28 16.37 -3.90
C ALA A 347 -0.07 15.65 -4.01
N PHE A 348 -0.07 14.33 -4.20
CA PHE A 348 -1.30 13.58 -4.48
C PHE A 348 -2.30 13.64 -3.32
N ASP A 349 -1.86 13.36 -2.08
CA ASP A 349 -2.74 13.37 -0.90
C ASP A 349 -3.28 14.78 -0.58
N TYR A 350 -2.48 15.82 -0.81
CA TYR A 350 -2.91 17.22 -0.72
C TYR A 350 -3.99 17.55 -1.75
N ALA A 351 -3.79 17.12 -3.00
CA ALA A 351 -4.71 17.41 -4.11
C ALA A 351 -6.11 16.84 -3.88
N ILE A 352 -6.18 15.54 -3.57
CA ILE A 352 -7.47 14.83 -3.50
C ILE A 352 -8.23 15.10 -2.21
N GLN A 353 -7.57 15.56 -1.14
CA GLN A 353 -8.09 15.74 0.23
C GLN A 353 -9.37 14.92 0.44
N LYS A 354 -9.28 13.58 0.42
CA LYS A 354 -10.48 12.76 0.69
C LYS A 354 -11.07 13.29 1.99
N GLU A 355 -12.29 13.84 1.93
CA GLU A 355 -13.07 14.07 3.13
C GLU A 355 -13.19 12.69 3.77
N ILE A 356 -12.40 12.49 4.82
CA ILE A 356 -12.37 11.27 5.60
C ILE A 356 -13.70 11.32 6.36
N TRP A 357 -14.70 10.63 5.79
CA TRP A 357 -16.00 10.28 6.38
C TRP A 357 -17.02 11.42 6.54
N ARG A 358 -17.81 11.65 5.49
CA ARG A 358 -19.27 11.88 5.63
C ARG A 358 -19.99 10.67 5.01
N VAL A 359 -20.16 9.62 5.80
CA VAL A 359 -21.20 8.61 5.63
C VAL A 359 -21.90 8.48 6.96
#